data_AF-A0A9P9SLE9-F1
#
_entry.id   AF-A0A9P9SLE9-F1
#
_cell.length_a   1.000
_cell.length_b   1.000
_cell.length_c   1.000
_cell.angle_alpha   90.00
_cell.angle_beta   90.00
_cell.angle_gamma   90.00
#
_symmetry.space_group_name_H-M   'P 1'
#
loop_
_entity.id
_entity.type
_entity.pdbx_description
1 polymer ?
#
loop_
_entity_poly.entity_id
_entity_poly.type
_entity_poly.pdbx_seq_one_letter_code
_entity_poly.pdbx_strand_id
1 'polypeptide(L)'
;MYTTIALTGSPSEQANILNMLRRYGLVNASNEITPDQAESFYAYTDSQERSILGLEKKAIENGMECSQLIKGITEKLQQVVQSNTDFRKQNRKQTRCLAAKSGTIKTLRAIIQERNANIDFVEDQVVELEKQVAALNKKLDIGEVSDVMSKVIEVQEEIGELELHQKTLSARILDLKQANKGLVADRDDLETRIELLERRLEKLKENGSTKRKRQQNGEDAESEVDQVHESECKRVKIDD
;
A
#
# COMPACT_ATOMS: atom_id res chain seq x y z
N MET A 1 -130.48 -25.26 -16.82
CA MET A 1 -129.72 -26.37 -17.43
C MET A 1 -129.00 -27.06 -16.31
N TYR A 2 -129.26 -28.36 -16.09
CA TYR A 2 -128.55 -29.16 -15.10
C TYR A 2 -127.43 -29.91 -15.80
N THR A 3 -126.21 -29.83 -15.28
CA THR A 3 -125.04 -30.50 -15.85
C THR A 3 -124.87 -31.85 -15.17
N THR A 4 -125.12 -32.94 -15.90
CA THR A 4 -125.01 -34.32 -15.38
C THR A 4 -123.56 -34.78 -15.46
N ILE A 5 -122.97 -35.19 -14.34
CA ILE A 5 -121.61 -35.77 -14.30
C ILE A 5 -121.72 -37.29 -14.40
N ALA A 6 -120.97 -37.89 -15.33
CA ALA A 6 -120.80 -39.34 -15.40
C ALA A 6 -119.56 -39.75 -14.61
N LEU A 7 -119.73 -40.44 -13.48
CA LEU A 7 -118.63 -41.06 -12.75
C LEU A 7 -118.30 -42.42 -13.35
N THR A 8 -117.03 -42.66 -13.66
CA THR A 8 -116.53 -43.93 -14.18
C THR A 8 -115.68 -44.64 -13.13
N GLY A 9 -115.66 -45.98 -13.14
CA GLY A 9 -114.94 -46.80 -12.14
C GLY A 9 -115.85 -47.82 -11.46
N SER A 10 -115.32 -48.54 -10.47
CA SER A 10 -116.09 -49.51 -9.68
C SER A 10 -117.13 -48.82 -8.79
N PRO A 11 -118.22 -49.51 -8.38
CA PRO A 11 -119.25 -48.90 -7.53
C PRO A 11 -118.72 -48.33 -6.21
N SER A 12 -117.69 -48.95 -5.64
CA SER A 12 -117.01 -48.48 -4.42
C SER A 12 -116.23 -47.18 -4.67
N GLU A 13 -115.50 -47.10 -5.78
CA GLU A 13 -114.78 -45.90 -6.19
C GLU A 13 -115.73 -44.75 -6.50
N GLN A 14 -116.81 -45.01 -7.24
CA GLN A 14 -117.83 -44.01 -7.53
C GLN A 14 -118.48 -43.48 -6.24
N ALA A 15 -118.83 -44.36 -5.29
CA ALA A 15 -119.38 -43.95 -4.00
C ALA A 15 -118.39 -43.13 -3.17
N ASN A 16 -117.11 -43.47 -3.19
CA ASN A 16 -116.06 -42.71 -2.51
C ASN A 16 -115.85 -41.33 -3.14
N ILE A 17 -115.84 -41.24 -4.47
CA ILE A 17 -115.74 -39.97 -5.20
C ILE A 17 -116.95 -39.10 -4.89
N LEU A 18 -118.16 -39.65 -4.94
CA LEU A 18 -119.40 -38.94 -4.63
C LEU A 18 -119.42 -38.42 -3.18
N ASN A 19 -118.96 -39.24 -2.22
CA ASN A 19 -118.81 -38.84 -0.83
C ASN A 19 -117.78 -37.72 -0.65
N MET A 20 -116.67 -37.75 -1.38
CA MET A 20 -115.71 -36.65 -1.39
C MET A 20 -116.32 -35.37 -1.95
N LEU A 21 -116.95 -35.43 -3.12
CA LEU A 21 -117.54 -34.26 -3.76
C LEU A 21 -118.61 -33.62 -2.87
N ARG A 22 -119.44 -34.43 -2.19
CA ARG A 22 -120.38 -33.93 -1.17
C ARG A 22 -119.68 -33.32 0.04
N ARG A 23 -118.61 -33.95 0.54
CA ARG A 23 -117.86 -33.48 1.72
C ARG A 23 -117.18 -32.13 1.47
N TYR A 24 -116.76 -31.86 0.24
CA TYR A 24 -116.21 -30.57 -0.18
C TYR A 24 -117.27 -29.60 -0.72
N GLY A 25 -118.56 -29.96 -0.64
CA GLY A 25 -119.67 -29.09 -1.02
C GLY A 25 -119.81 -28.84 -2.53
N LEU A 26 -119.26 -29.72 -3.38
CA LEU A 26 -119.23 -29.58 -4.84
C LEU A 26 -120.50 -30.10 -5.53
N VAL A 27 -121.27 -30.96 -4.84
CA VAL A 27 -122.57 -31.48 -5.29
C VAL A 27 -123.54 -31.52 -4.11
N ASN A 28 -124.82 -31.28 -4.39
CA ASN A 28 -125.89 -31.30 -3.39
C ASN A 28 -126.31 -32.73 -2.99
N ALA A 29 -127.28 -32.85 -2.07
CA ALA A 29 -127.82 -34.15 -1.64
C ALA A 29 -128.44 -34.98 -2.77
N SER A 30 -128.85 -34.33 -3.87
CA SER A 30 -129.41 -34.92 -5.09
C SER A 30 -128.35 -35.29 -6.14
N ASN A 31 -127.05 -35.14 -5.84
CA ASN A 31 -125.92 -35.36 -6.76
C ASN A 31 -125.88 -34.40 -7.95
N GLU A 32 -126.48 -33.23 -7.82
CA GLU A 32 -126.44 -32.19 -8.83
C GLU A 32 -125.43 -31.10 -8.43
N ILE A 33 -124.75 -30.54 -9.41
CA ILE A 33 -123.96 -29.30 -9.23
C ILE A 33 -124.92 -28.13 -9.40
N THR A 34 -125.06 -27.30 -8.37
CA THR A 34 -125.76 -26.01 -8.52
C THR A 34 -124.86 -24.99 -9.23
N PRO A 35 -125.44 -23.97 -9.89
CA PRO A 35 -124.65 -22.89 -10.50
C PRO A 35 -123.60 -22.29 -9.55
N ASP A 36 -123.97 -22.03 -8.29
CA ASP A 36 -123.08 -21.49 -7.25
C ASP A 36 -121.92 -22.44 -6.92
N GLN A 37 -122.16 -23.76 -6.89
CA GLN A 37 -121.13 -24.78 -6.65
C GLN A 37 -120.15 -24.88 -7.83
N ALA A 38 -120.66 -24.80 -9.06
CA ALA A 38 -119.82 -24.73 -10.26
C ALA A 38 -118.93 -23.48 -10.23
N GLU A 39 -119.52 -22.31 -9.93
CA GLU A 39 -118.81 -21.04 -9.86
C GLU A 39 -117.73 -21.04 -8.77
N SER A 40 -118.02 -21.61 -7.59
CA SER A 40 -117.03 -21.79 -6.52
C SER A 40 -115.87 -22.71 -6.91
N PHE A 41 -116.14 -23.78 -7.69
CA PHE A 41 -115.10 -24.68 -8.18
C PHE A 41 -114.21 -24.01 -9.24
N TYR A 42 -114.81 -23.26 -10.17
CA TYR A 42 -114.06 -22.48 -11.14
C TYR A 42 -113.21 -21.40 -10.45
N ALA A 43 -113.76 -20.66 -9.49
CA ALA A 43 -113.02 -19.67 -8.71
C ALA A 43 -111.84 -20.26 -7.93
N TYR A 44 -112.02 -21.46 -7.37
CA TYR A 44 -110.92 -22.20 -6.70
C TYR A 44 -109.83 -22.61 -7.69
N THR A 45 -110.21 -23.16 -8.83
CA THR A 45 -109.27 -23.61 -9.88
C THR A 45 -108.47 -22.44 -10.44
N ASP A 46 -109.16 -21.33 -10.74
CA ASP A 46 -108.54 -20.05 -11.11
C ASP A 46 -107.54 -19.55 -10.05
N SER A 47 -107.90 -19.62 -8.78
CA SER A 47 -107.04 -19.21 -7.68
C SER A 47 -105.81 -20.12 -7.54
N GLN A 48 -105.97 -21.42 -7.71
CA GLN A 48 -104.89 -22.42 -7.73
C GLN A 48 -103.93 -22.14 -8.89
N GLU A 49 -104.45 -21.96 -10.10
CA GLU A 49 -103.65 -21.65 -11.28
C GLU A 49 -102.86 -20.35 -11.11
N ARG A 50 -103.48 -19.28 -10.60
CA ARG A 50 -102.77 -18.03 -10.28
C ARG A 50 -101.67 -18.23 -9.25
N SER A 51 -101.91 -19.06 -8.23
CA SER A 51 -100.91 -19.37 -7.21
C SER A 51 -99.74 -20.15 -7.79
N ILE A 52 -100.01 -21.17 -8.63
CA ILE A 52 -98.98 -21.98 -9.30
C ILE A 52 -98.14 -21.10 -10.22
N LEU A 53 -98.78 -20.30 -11.08
CA LEU A 53 -98.10 -19.37 -11.98
C LEU A 53 -97.24 -18.35 -11.21
N GLY A 54 -97.73 -17.86 -10.06
CA GLY A 54 -96.97 -16.98 -9.17
C GLY A 54 -95.73 -17.65 -8.60
N LEU A 55 -95.84 -18.92 -8.17
CA LEU A 55 -94.72 -19.70 -7.67
C LEU A 55 -93.70 -20.03 -8.76
N GLU A 56 -94.15 -20.40 -9.96
CA GLU A 56 -93.30 -20.67 -11.11
C GLU A 56 -92.52 -19.41 -11.51
N LYS A 57 -93.20 -18.27 -11.61
CA LYS A 57 -92.55 -16.97 -11.87
C LYS A 57 -91.47 -16.67 -10.83
N LYS A 58 -91.79 -16.84 -9.54
CA LYS A 58 -90.83 -16.60 -8.45
C LYS A 58 -89.66 -17.58 -8.49
N ALA A 59 -89.89 -18.84 -8.86
CA ALA A 59 -88.83 -19.84 -9.02
C ALA A 59 -87.88 -19.45 -10.16
N ILE A 60 -88.40 -18.94 -11.28
CA ILE A 60 -87.60 -18.44 -12.41
C ILE A 60 -86.78 -17.23 -11.98
N GLU A 61 -87.39 -16.25 -11.31
CA GLU A 61 -86.70 -15.05 -10.80
C GLU A 61 -85.56 -15.41 -9.85
N ASN A 62 -85.83 -16.27 -8.85
CA ASN A 62 -84.80 -16.76 -7.93
C ASN A 62 -83.69 -17.54 -8.66
N GLY A 63 -84.04 -18.32 -9.69
CA GLY A 63 -83.08 -19.05 -10.51
C GLY A 63 -82.14 -18.12 -11.27
N MET A 64 -82.68 -17.03 -11.82
CA MET A 64 -81.89 -15.99 -12.50
C MET A 64 -80.97 -15.25 -11.52
N GLU A 65 -81.47 -14.87 -10.34
CA GLU A 65 -80.67 -14.23 -9.29
C GLU A 65 -79.53 -15.14 -8.82
N CYS A 66 -79.82 -16.41 -8.56
CA CYS A 66 -78.81 -17.42 -8.21
C CYS A 66 -77.75 -17.56 -9.31
N SER A 67 -78.17 -17.61 -10.57
CA SER A 67 -77.27 -17.71 -11.72
C SER A 67 -76.33 -16.50 -11.82
N GLN A 68 -76.86 -15.29 -11.64
CA GLN A 68 -76.06 -14.06 -11.61
C GLN A 68 -75.06 -14.04 -10.45
N LEU A 69 -75.48 -14.46 -9.26
CA LEU A 69 -74.60 -14.58 -8.09
C LEU A 69 -73.48 -15.60 -8.33
N ILE A 70 -73.80 -16.79 -8.85
CA ILE A 70 -72.82 -17.83 -9.17
C ILE A 70 -71.80 -17.31 -10.19
N LYS A 71 -72.27 -16.60 -11.23
CA LYS A 71 -71.39 -15.99 -12.23
C LYS A 71 -70.44 -14.97 -11.58
N GLY A 72 -70.97 -14.05 -10.78
CA GLY A 72 -70.16 -13.04 -10.09
C GLY A 72 -69.14 -13.62 -9.10
N ILE A 73 -69.52 -14.70 -8.39
CA ILE A 73 -68.60 -15.44 -7.50
C ILE A 73 -67.50 -16.11 -8.33
N THR A 74 -67.85 -16.72 -9.47
CA THR A 74 -66.90 -17.42 -10.34
C THR A 74 -65.86 -16.45 -10.91
N GLU A 75 -66.28 -15.28 -11.38
CA GLU A 75 -65.38 -14.24 -11.90
C GLU A 75 -64.42 -13.73 -10.82
N LYS A 76 -64.93 -13.45 -9.61
CA LYS A 76 -64.10 -13.06 -8.47
C LYS A 76 -63.11 -14.14 -8.07
N LEU A 77 -63.53 -15.40 -8.05
CA LEU A 77 -62.66 -16.54 -7.75
C LEU A 77 -61.52 -16.61 -8.77
N GLN A 78 -61.84 -16.48 -10.06
CA GLN A 78 -60.85 -16.51 -11.13
C GLN A 78 -59.85 -15.36 -11.01
N GLN A 79 -60.31 -14.16 -10.66
CA GLN A 79 -59.44 -13.01 -10.40
C GLN A 79 -58.50 -13.25 -9.21
N VAL A 80 -59.01 -13.81 -8.11
CA VAL A 80 -58.21 -14.14 -6.92
C VAL A 80 -57.18 -15.22 -7.22
N VAL A 81 -57.54 -16.24 -8.00
CA VAL A 81 -56.61 -17.28 -8.45
C VAL A 81 -55.48 -16.65 -9.27
N GLN A 82 -55.82 -15.81 -10.25
CA GLN A 82 -54.83 -15.15 -11.08
C GLN A 82 -53.88 -14.27 -10.25
N SER A 83 -54.43 -13.41 -9.38
CA SER A 83 -53.64 -12.58 -8.46
C SER A 83 -52.70 -13.40 -7.58
N ASN A 84 -53.17 -14.53 -7.02
CA ASN A 84 -52.35 -15.44 -6.24
C ASN A 84 -51.21 -16.06 -7.05
N THR A 85 -51.45 -16.41 -8.31
CA THR A 85 -50.38 -16.95 -9.17
C THR A 85 -49.28 -15.92 -9.42
N ASP A 86 -49.65 -14.66 -9.65
CA ASP A 86 -48.69 -13.60 -9.93
C ASP A 86 -47.93 -13.18 -8.66
N PHE A 87 -48.62 -13.12 -7.52
CA PHE A 87 -47.98 -12.94 -6.22
C PHE A 87 -46.95 -14.04 -5.94
N ARG A 88 -47.29 -15.31 -6.20
CA ARG A 88 -46.35 -16.44 -6.05
C ARG A 88 -45.13 -16.31 -6.96
N LYS A 89 -45.30 -15.88 -8.21
CA LYS A 89 -44.18 -15.63 -9.13
C LYS A 89 -43.28 -14.51 -8.62
N GLN A 90 -43.86 -13.40 -8.16
CA GLN A 90 -43.12 -12.27 -7.60
C GLN A 90 -42.35 -12.68 -6.35
N ASN A 91 -42.99 -13.41 -5.44
CA ASN A 91 -42.34 -13.88 -4.22
C ASN A 91 -41.14 -14.81 -4.55
N ARG A 92 -41.31 -15.76 -5.47
CA ARG A 92 -40.19 -16.60 -5.96
C ARG A 92 -39.03 -15.77 -6.52
N LYS A 93 -39.32 -14.71 -7.29
CA LYS A 93 -38.30 -13.80 -7.83
C LYS A 93 -37.56 -13.08 -6.69
N GLN A 94 -38.28 -12.58 -5.70
CA GLN A 94 -37.71 -11.93 -4.53
C GLN A 94 -36.83 -12.89 -3.71
N THR A 95 -37.30 -14.12 -3.45
CA THR A 95 -36.50 -15.14 -2.74
C THR A 95 -35.18 -15.43 -3.45
N ARG A 96 -35.20 -15.59 -4.78
CA ARG A 96 -33.97 -15.80 -5.58
C ARG A 96 -33.03 -14.60 -5.50
N CYS A 97 -33.56 -13.38 -5.58
CA CYS A 97 -32.78 -12.15 -5.48
C CYS A 97 -32.12 -12.02 -4.09
N LEU A 98 -32.85 -12.33 -3.02
CA LEU A 98 -32.33 -12.33 -1.65
C LEU A 98 -31.23 -13.38 -1.47
N ALA A 99 -31.42 -14.60 -2.00
CA ALA A 99 -30.39 -15.63 -1.95
C ALA A 99 -29.10 -15.20 -2.66
N ALA A 100 -29.22 -14.59 -3.85
CA ALA A 100 -28.07 -14.06 -4.59
C ALA A 100 -27.34 -12.96 -3.80
N LYS A 101 -28.08 -11.96 -3.28
CA LYS A 101 -27.49 -10.89 -2.46
C LYS A 101 -26.82 -11.43 -1.20
N SER A 102 -27.43 -12.42 -0.53
CA SER A 102 -26.84 -13.10 0.63
C SER A 102 -25.52 -13.78 0.27
N GLY A 103 -25.46 -14.43 -0.90
CA GLY A 103 -24.22 -14.98 -1.46
C GLY A 103 -23.14 -13.91 -1.64
N THR A 104 -23.47 -12.79 -2.31
CA THR A 104 -22.55 -11.66 -2.50
C THR A 104 -22.04 -11.11 -1.17
N ILE A 105 -22.92 -10.95 -0.17
CA ILE A 105 -22.52 -10.47 1.17
C ILE A 105 -21.53 -11.42 1.82
N LYS A 106 -21.73 -12.75 1.70
CA LYS A 106 -20.76 -13.73 2.23
C LYS A 106 -19.39 -13.60 1.57
N THR A 107 -19.36 -13.48 0.24
CA THR A 107 -18.09 -13.29 -0.50
C THR A 107 -17.40 -11.99 -0.09
N LEU A 108 -18.13 -10.88 0.02
CA LEU A 108 -17.55 -9.60 0.45
C LEU A 108 -16.99 -9.66 1.88
N ARG A 109 -17.66 -10.34 2.79
CA ARG A 109 -17.15 -10.56 4.16
C ARG A 109 -15.83 -11.33 4.15
N ALA A 110 -15.73 -12.39 3.34
CA ALA A 110 -14.49 -13.15 3.21
C ALA A 110 -13.34 -12.29 2.67
N ILE A 111 -13.62 -11.47 1.64
CA ILE A 111 -12.61 -10.54 1.08
C ILE A 111 -12.15 -9.52 2.13
N ILE A 112 -13.08 -8.94 2.90
CA ILE A 112 -12.73 -7.98 3.98
C ILE A 112 -11.84 -8.65 5.02
N GLN A 113 -12.17 -9.88 5.44
CA GLN A 113 -11.39 -10.62 6.42
C GLN A 113 -9.96 -10.89 5.92
N GLU A 114 -9.80 -11.30 4.65
CA GLU A 114 -8.50 -11.49 4.02
C GLU A 114 -7.70 -10.18 3.93
N ARG A 115 -8.36 -9.08 3.60
CA ARG A 115 -7.71 -7.76 3.52
C ARG A 115 -7.24 -7.27 4.86
N ASN A 116 -8.02 -7.47 5.93
CA ASN A 116 -7.59 -7.12 7.28
C ASN A 116 -6.37 -7.93 7.71
N ALA A 117 -6.36 -9.24 7.46
CA ALA A 117 -5.19 -10.07 7.78
C ALA A 117 -3.93 -9.62 7.00
N ASN A 118 -4.08 -9.17 5.76
CA ASN A 118 -2.97 -8.60 4.98
C ASN A 118 -2.52 -7.24 5.53
N ILE A 119 -3.43 -6.40 6.02
CA ILE A 119 -3.09 -5.13 6.67
C ILE A 119 -2.27 -5.39 7.93
N ASP A 120 -2.75 -6.28 8.81
CA ASP A 120 -2.05 -6.65 10.05
C ASP A 120 -0.61 -7.12 9.74
N PHE A 121 -0.45 -7.96 8.71
CA PHE A 121 0.86 -8.44 8.27
C PHE A 121 1.78 -7.31 7.78
N VAL A 122 1.25 -6.35 7.01
CA VAL A 122 2.03 -5.21 6.52
C VAL A 122 2.39 -4.26 7.66
N GLU A 123 1.49 -4.03 8.61
CA GLU A 123 1.76 -3.22 9.80
C GLU A 123 2.91 -3.82 10.62
N ASP A 124 2.91 -5.13 10.83
CA ASP A 124 4.02 -5.84 11.50
C ASP A 124 5.36 -5.65 10.76
N GLN A 125 5.35 -5.71 9.42
CA GLN A 125 6.56 -5.45 8.62
C GLN A 125 7.07 -4.02 8.76
N VAL A 126 6.16 -3.03 8.76
CA VAL A 126 6.51 -1.62 8.93
C VAL A 126 7.16 -1.40 10.30
N VAL A 127 6.57 -1.94 11.37
CA VAL A 127 7.12 -1.84 12.73
C VAL A 127 8.54 -2.42 12.79
N GLU A 128 8.79 -3.55 12.12
CA GLU A 128 10.13 -4.15 12.11
C GLU A 128 11.14 -3.33 11.32
N LEU A 129 10.74 -2.77 10.17
CA LEU A 129 11.58 -1.87 9.39
C LEU A 129 11.89 -0.57 10.15
N GLU A 130 10.92 -0.01 10.86
CA GLU A 130 11.13 1.17 11.71
C GLU A 130 12.18 0.90 12.80
N LYS A 131 12.15 -0.27 13.43
CA LYS A 131 13.20 -0.68 14.39
C LYS A 131 14.57 -0.79 13.73
N GLN A 132 14.64 -1.36 12.53
CA GLN A 132 15.91 -1.48 11.80
C GLN A 132 16.48 -0.10 11.44
N VAL A 133 15.64 0.81 10.95
CA VAL A 133 16.02 2.20 10.65
C VAL A 133 16.49 2.91 11.92
N ALA A 134 15.77 2.78 13.04
CA ALA A 134 16.19 3.36 14.31
C ALA A 134 17.54 2.81 14.78
N ALA A 135 17.78 1.51 14.64
CA ALA A 135 19.06 0.89 14.98
C ALA A 135 20.21 1.39 14.08
N LEU A 136 19.97 1.56 12.78
CA LEU A 136 20.95 2.11 11.85
C LEU A 136 21.25 3.59 12.12
N ASN A 137 20.22 4.40 12.36
CA ASN A 137 20.38 5.80 12.74
C ASN A 137 21.19 5.92 14.03
N LYS A 138 20.91 5.07 15.03
CA LYS A 138 21.70 5.03 16.27
C LYS A 138 23.17 4.71 16.02
N LYS A 139 23.48 3.78 15.12
CA LYS A 139 24.88 3.47 14.76
C LYS A 139 25.57 4.65 14.08
N LEU A 140 24.87 5.31 13.16
CA LEU A 140 25.39 6.48 12.45
C LEU A 140 25.65 7.66 13.40
N ASP A 141 24.77 7.87 14.38
CA ASP A 141 24.78 9.02 15.28
C ASP A 141 25.76 8.87 16.45
N ILE A 142 26.01 7.65 16.96
CA ILE A 142 26.55 7.49 18.34
C ILE A 142 28.06 7.27 18.46
N GLY A 143 28.85 7.15 17.40
CA GLY A 143 30.30 7.11 17.68
C GLY A 143 31.21 6.91 16.50
N GLU A 144 30.77 6.21 15.46
CA GLU A 144 31.69 5.90 14.36
C GLU A 144 32.15 7.17 13.64
N VAL A 145 31.26 8.15 13.43
CA VAL A 145 31.64 9.44 12.82
C VAL A 145 32.44 10.32 13.78
N SER A 146 32.05 10.39 15.06
CA SER A 146 32.73 11.20 16.07
C SER A 146 34.14 10.68 16.40
N ASP A 147 34.29 9.36 16.52
CA ASP A 147 35.57 8.70 16.78
C ASP A 147 36.50 8.82 15.57
N VAL A 148 35.97 8.67 14.35
CA VAL A 148 36.74 8.91 13.12
C VAL A 148 37.17 10.37 13.05
N MET A 149 36.29 11.32 13.35
CA MET A 149 36.64 12.74 13.34
C MET A 149 37.70 13.08 14.39
N SER A 150 37.61 12.49 15.58
CA SER A 150 38.62 12.66 16.64
C SER A 150 39.98 12.08 16.22
N LYS A 151 40.01 10.88 15.65
CA LYS A 151 41.25 10.28 15.10
C LYS A 151 41.84 11.08 13.95
N VAL A 152 41.01 11.67 13.09
CA VAL A 152 41.47 12.56 12.02
C VAL A 152 42.15 13.79 12.60
N ILE A 153 41.60 14.39 13.66
CA ILE A 153 42.22 15.53 14.35
C ILE A 153 43.57 15.12 14.96
N GLU A 154 43.65 14.01 15.69
CA GLU A 154 44.90 13.50 16.28
C GLU A 154 45.99 13.30 15.21
N VAL A 155 45.65 12.64 14.09
CA VAL A 155 46.60 12.43 12.99
C VAL A 155 47.00 13.76 12.34
N GLN A 156 46.09 14.73 12.24
CA GLN A 156 46.39 16.05 11.69
C GLN A 156 47.40 16.81 12.58
N GLU A 157 47.27 16.69 13.90
CA GLU A 157 48.21 17.27 14.87
C GLU A 157 49.59 16.61 14.77
N GLU A 158 49.65 15.27 14.74
CA GLU A 158 50.90 14.52 14.55
C GLU A 158 51.62 14.90 13.25
N ILE A 159 50.88 15.06 12.14
CA ILE A 159 51.44 15.53 10.88
C ILE A 159 52.06 16.92 11.05
N GLY A 160 51.38 17.84 11.74
CA GLY A 160 51.88 19.19 12.01
C GLY A 160 53.20 19.19 12.81
N GLU A 161 53.31 18.33 13.82
CA GLU A 161 54.53 18.16 14.61
C GLU A 161 55.69 17.60 13.76
N LEU A 162 55.40 16.59 12.93
CA LEU A 162 56.38 16.00 12.02
C LEU A 162 56.87 16.99 10.97
N GLU A 163 55.98 17.82 10.40
CA GLU A 163 56.36 18.90 9.48
C GLU A 163 57.28 19.93 10.14
N LEU A 164 57.00 20.30 11.39
CA LEU A 164 57.86 21.20 12.16
C LEU A 164 59.23 20.59 12.43
N HIS A 165 59.27 19.32 12.85
CA HIS A 165 60.51 18.58 13.02
C HIS A 165 61.32 18.49 11.73
N GLN A 166 60.67 18.21 10.60
CA GLN A 166 61.30 18.17 9.29
C GLN A 166 61.92 19.53 8.92
N LYS A 167 61.22 20.64 9.17
CA LYS A 167 61.74 22.00 8.93
C LYS A 167 62.96 22.28 9.80
N THR A 168 62.92 21.97 11.09
CA THR A 168 64.05 22.15 12.01
C THR A 168 65.26 21.33 11.59
N LEU A 169 65.07 20.05 11.27
CA LEU A 169 66.17 19.20 10.79
C LEU A 169 66.75 19.71 9.46
N SER A 170 65.91 20.18 8.55
CA SER A 170 66.34 20.75 7.27
C SER A 170 67.21 22.00 7.47
N ALA A 171 66.79 22.90 8.37
CA ALA A 171 67.58 24.07 8.74
C ALA A 171 68.93 23.67 9.37
N ARG A 172 68.92 22.68 10.29
CA ARG A 172 70.15 22.20 10.92
C ARG A 172 71.12 21.59 9.92
N ILE A 173 70.63 20.86 8.91
CA ILE A 173 71.46 20.33 7.82
C ILE A 173 72.10 21.46 7.01
N LEU A 174 71.39 22.55 6.74
CA LEU A 174 71.94 23.72 6.04
C LEU A 174 73.06 24.37 6.85
N ASP A 175 72.84 24.59 8.15
CA ASP A 175 73.86 25.15 9.05
C ASP A 175 75.11 24.29 9.08
N LEU A 176 74.94 22.96 9.22
CA LEU A 176 76.05 22.01 9.23
C LEU A 176 76.79 21.98 7.89
N LYS A 177 76.08 22.07 6.76
CA LYS A 177 76.70 22.20 5.44
C LYS A 177 77.54 23.47 5.32
N GLN A 178 77.04 24.60 5.85
CA GLN A 178 77.76 25.86 5.83
C GLN A 178 79.00 25.83 6.74
N ALA A 179 78.86 25.29 7.96
CA ALA A 179 79.99 25.10 8.87
C ALA A 179 81.08 24.20 8.26
N ASN A 180 80.69 23.10 7.61
CA ASN A 180 81.63 22.21 6.94
C ASN A 180 82.35 22.90 5.77
N LYS A 181 81.66 23.73 4.98
CA LYS A 181 82.31 24.57 3.96
C LYS A 181 83.38 25.49 4.56
N GLY A 182 83.09 26.10 5.72
CA GLY A 182 84.07 26.91 6.45
C GLY A 182 85.29 26.11 6.87
N LEU A 183 85.09 24.94 7.50
CA LEU A 183 86.18 24.05 7.91
C LEU A 183 87.02 23.54 6.73
N VAL A 184 86.39 23.28 5.57
CA VAL A 184 87.11 22.90 4.35
C VAL A 184 88.00 24.05 3.86
N ALA A 185 87.49 25.28 3.87
CA ALA A 185 88.30 26.45 3.50
C ALA A 185 89.46 26.67 4.49
N ASP A 186 89.21 26.58 5.80
CA ASP A 186 90.23 26.69 6.84
C ASP A 186 91.31 25.61 6.67
N ARG A 187 90.92 24.38 6.33
CA ARG A 187 91.86 23.29 6.02
C ARG A 187 92.73 23.64 4.82
N ASP A 188 92.14 24.10 3.72
CA ASP A 188 92.87 24.43 2.49
C ASP A 188 93.88 25.57 2.74
N ASP A 189 93.49 26.58 3.51
CA ASP A 189 94.38 27.67 3.94
C ASP A 189 95.55 27.18 4.81
N LEU A 190 95.28 26.24 5.73
CA LEU A 190 96.33 25.62 6.53
C LEU A 190 97.27 24.75 5.69
N GLU A 191 96.74 24.01 4.72
CA GLU A 191 97.52 23.15 3.82
C GLU A 191 98.47 23.99 2.94
N THR A 192 97.98 25.08 2.34
CA THR A 192 98.83 26.01 1.58
C THR A 192 99.90 26.68 2.45
N ARG A 193 99.59 26.99 3.71
CA ARG A 193 100.55 27.55 4.66
C ARG A 193 101.62 26.53 5.05
N ILE A 194 101.25 25.25 5.22
CA ILE A 194 102.20 24.15 5.44
C ILE A 194 103.12 24.01 4.23
N GLU A 195 102.59 23.93 3.00
CA GLU A 195 103.42 23.85 1.79
C GLU A 195 104.42 25.00 1.68
N LEU A 196 104.00 26.23 2.02
CA LEU A 196 104.88 27.40 2.00
C LEU A 196 106.02 27.26 3.03
N LEU A 197 105.72 26.77 4.22
CA LEU A 197 106.70 26.50 5.26
C LEU A 197 107.64 25.36 4.86
N GLU A 198 107.14 24.30 4.25
CA GLU A 198 107.95 23.20 3.72
C GLU A 198 108.92 23.69 2.62
N ARG A 199 108.45 24.50 1.66
CA ARG A 199 109.32 25.13 0.66
C ARG A 199 110.39 26.03 1.28
N ARG A 200 110.04 26.79 2.33
CA ARG A 200 111.02 27.61 3.08
C ARG A 200 112.05 26.75 3.79
N LEU A 201 111.63 25.65 4.42
CA LEU A 201 112.54 24.70 5.06
C LEU A 201 113.48 24.06 4.05
N GLU A 202 112.99 23.67 2.87
CA GLU A 202 113.84 23.07 1.83
C GLU A 202 114.89 24.07 1.32
N LYS A 203 114.49 25.33 1.07
CA LYS A 203 115.44 26.42 0.75
C LYS A 203 116.48 26.62 1.86
N LEU A 204 116.09 26.52 3.13
CA LEU A 204 117.04 26.63 4.24
C LEU A 204 118.00 25.43 4.30
N LYS A 205 117.53 24.21 4.01
CA LYS A 205 118.40 23.02 3.89
C LYS A 205 119.38 23.17 2.73
N GLU A 206 118.92 23.64 1.58
CA GLU A 206 119.75 23.91 0.39
C GLU A 206 120.79 25.01 0.65
N ASN A 207 120.40 26.09 1.34
CA ASN A 207 121.33 27.12 1.80
C ASN A 207 122.32 26.59 2.85
N GLY A 208 121.91 25.64 3.69
CA GLY A 208 122.79 24.96 4.65
C GLY A 208 123.80 24.02 3.97
N SER A 209 123.38 23.29 2.94
CA SER A 209 124.25 22.39 2.18
C SER A 209 125.21 23.15 1.26
N THR A 210 124.81 24.30 0.72
CA THR A 210 125.72 25.22 0.00
C THR A 210 126.72 25.91 0.93
N LYS A 211 126.34 26.26 2.17
CA LYS A 211 127.30 26.69 3.21
C LYS A 211 128.30 25.59 3.59
N ARG A 212 127.85 24.33 3.73
CA ARG A 212 128.75 23.19 3.97
C ARG A 212 129.68 22.92 2.78
N LYS A 213 129.19 23.05 1.54
CA LYS A 213 130.04 22.99 0.33
C LYS A 213 131.04 24.14 0.24
N ARG A 214 130.71 25.34 0.73
CA ARG A 214 131.66 26.47 0.85
C ARG A 214 132.69 26.29 1.95
N GLN A 215 132.43 25.45 2.96
CA GLN A 215 133.44 25.05 3.96
C GLN A 215 134.29 23.86 3.50
N GLN A 216 133.79 22.99 2.61
CA GLN A 216 134.57 21.89 2.02
C GLN A 216 135.41 22.29 0.78
N ASN A 217 135.11 23.42 0.14
CA ASN A 217 135.90 23.97 -0.98
C ASN A 217 136.72 25.21 -0.55
N GLY A 218 137.03 25.36 0.74
CA GLY A 218 137.75 26.51 1.33
C GLY A 218 139.07 26.14 2.02
N GLU A 219 139.51 24.89 1.92
CA GLU A 219 140.89 24.46 2.16
C GLU A 219 141.37 23.92 0.82
N ASP A 220 142.50 24.41 0.30
CA ASP A 220 143.09 24.15 -1.03
C ASP A 220 142.65 25.06 -2.20
N ALA A 221 142.93 26.36 -2.06
CA ALA A 221 143.64 27.15 -3.10
C ALA A 221 143.97 28.54 -2.54
N GLU A 222 145.15 28.66 -1.93
CA GLU A 222 145.89 29.93 -1.87
C GLU A 222 146.30 30.37 -3.29
N SER A 223 146.59 31.67 -3.43
CA SER A 223 147.06 32.41 -4.62
C SER A 223 145.95 32.74 -5.63
N GLU A 224 145.71 33.98 -6.08
CA GLU A 224 146.32 35.30 -5.91
C GLU A 224 145.47 36.28 -6.76
N VAL A 225 145.70 37.58 -6.59
CA VAL A 225 145.34 38.70 -7.49
C VAL A 225 143.96 39.38 -7.27
N ASP A 226 144.01 40.40 -6.42
CA ASP A 226 143.87 41.83 -6.79
C ASP A 226 142.63 42.33 -7.59
N GLN A 227 141.89 43.19 -6.88
CA GLN A 227 141.67 44.60 -7.22
C GLN A 227 140.41 45.00 -8.03
N VAL A 228 139.70 45.99 -7.45
CA VAL A 228 139.04 47.16 -8.10
C VAL A 228 137.48 47.26 -8.08
N HIS A 229 137.07 48.40 -7.49
CA HIS A 229 135.84 49.22 -7.62
C HIS A 229 134.50 48.72 -7.05
N GLU A 230 133.88 49.39 -6.06
CA GLU A 230 133.37 50.79 -5.97
C GLU A 230 131.90 50.90 -6.43
N SER A 231 131.09 51.64 -5.65
CA SER A 231 129.72 52.09 -5.94
C SER A 231 128.63 51.01 -5.72
N GLU A 232 127.44 51.27 -5.17
CA GLU A 232 126.78 52.51 -4.81
C GLU A 232 125.53 52.17 -3.97
N CYS A 233 125.19 53.09 -3.07
CA CYS A 233 123.86 53.21 -2.46
C CYS A 233 122.76 53.34 -3.53
N LYS A 234 121.55 52.80 -3.24
CA LYS A 234 120.29 53.54 -3.47
C LYS A 234 119.11 52.94 -2.68
N ARG A 235 118.82 53.66 -1.60
CA ARG A 235 117.51 53.89 -0.97
C ARG A 235 116.70 54.80 -1.91
N VAL A 236 115.37 54.60 -2.04
CA VAL A 236 114.31 55.60 -2.34
C VAL A 236 112.97 54.83 -2.56
N LYS A 237 112.04 54.94 -1.59
CA LYS A 237 110.70 55.64 -1.59
C LYS A 237 109.59 54.81 -2.27
N ILE A 238 108.49 54.45 -1.60
CA ILE A 238 107.30 55.26 -1.24
C ILE A 238 106.82 56.09 -2.43
N ASP A 239 105.65 55.73 -2.95
CA ASP A 239 104.55 56.67 -3.24
C ASP A 239 103.24 55.88 -3.07
N ASP A 240 102.19 56.65 -2.75
CA ASP A 240 100.87 56.31 -2.18
C ASP A 240 100.00 55.28 -2.93
#